data_AF-A0A0S7X1Q0-F1
#
_entry.id   AF-A0A0S7X1Q0-F1
#
_cell.length_a   1.000
_cell.length_b   1.000
_cell.length_c   1.000
_cell.angle_alpha   90.00
_cell.angle_beta   90.00
_cell.angle_gamma   90.00
#
_symmetry.space_group_name_H-M   'P 1'
#
loop_
_entity.id
_entity.type
_entity.pdbx_description
1 polymer ?
#
loop_
_entity_poly.entity_id
_entity_poly.type
_entity_poly.pdbx_seq_one_letter_code
_entity_poly.pdbx_strand_id
1 'polypeptide(L)'
;MKEFQNKTILMALIFVAICFGMYKFYQAHQEFQMVNLEKAESERIAQEKITALKEKLAEEEIKNAFLEKEKPDPFEIAKRFNKEYDTRKKVLELSDDIKGVYVTKHIANAGFQDLYAGKVLQDIKKLVKETELNAVVIDVKEVDGFQLSDSLQELINELHKENVWVIARFTAFRDSALVKQRPELYLKKENGNLWQDEKGYYWLDPASSQVQKYLLDLCYQVIDFGFDEIQFDYVRFPA
;
A
#
# COMPACT_ATOMS: atom_id res chain seq x y z
N MET A 1 7.35 45.12 -76.08
CA MET A 1 8.05 45.18 -74.78
C MET A 1 7.13 45.52 -73.60
N LYS A 2 6.35 46.61 -73.63
CA LYS A 2 5.44 46.99 -72.52
C LYS A 2 4.39 45.92 -72.15
N GLU A 3 3.81 45.24 -73.14
CA GLU A 3 2.80 44.21 -72.88
C GLU A 3 3.36 42.96 -72.17
N PHE A 4 4.61 42.59 -72.47
CA PHE A 4 5.30 41.48 -71.81
C PHE A 4 5.64 41.83 -70.36
N GLN A 5 6.14 43.05 -70.11
CA GLN A 5 6.41 43.54 -68.75
C GLN A 5 5.13 43.58 -67.88
N ASN A 6 4.00 43.99 -68.44
CA ASN A 6 2.73 44.00 -67.71
C ASN A 6 2.24 42.59 -67.35
N LYS A 7 2.44 41.60 -68.24
CA LYS A 7 2.10 40.18 -67.96
C LYS A 7 2.98 39.58 -66.87
N THR A 8 4.28 39.90 -66.86
CA THR A 8 5.21 39.46 -65.80
C THR A 8 4.89 40.08 -64.44
N ILE A 9 4.57 41.38 -64.40
CA ILE A 9 4.15 42.06 -63.16
C ILE A 9 2.83 41.46 -62.64
N LEU A 10 1.87 41.20 -63.53
CA LEU A 10 0.60 40.57 -63.16
C LEU A 10 0.80 39.15 -62.60
N MET A 11 1.65 38.33 -63.22
CA MET A 11 1.99 37.00 -62.69
C MET A 11 2.70 37.08 -61.34
N ALA A 12 3.61 38.03 -61.14
CA ALA A 12 4.28 38.22 -59.85
C ALA A 12 3.30 38.63 -58.76
N LEU A 13 2.33 39.51 -59.05
CA LEU A 13 1.28 39.91 -58.11
C LEU A 13 0.34 38.75 -57.75
N ILE A 14 -0.04 37.93 -58.74
CA ILE A 14 -0.84 36.72 -58.50
C ILE A 14 -0.07 35.73 -57.61
N PHE A 15 1.21 35.52 -57.89
CA PHE A 15 2.06 34.63 -57.09
C PHE A 15 2.18 35.11 -55.64
N VAL A 16 2.44 36.40 -55.42
CA VAL A 16 2.48 37.01 -54.08
C VAL A 16 1.14 36.86 -53.35
N ALA A 17 0.01 37.07 -54.04
CA ALA A 17 -1.32 36.89 -53.45
C ALA A 17 -1.59 35.43 -53.05
N ILE A 18 -1.17 34.46 -53.87
CA ILE A 18 -1.27 33.02 -53.55
C ILE A 18 -0.40 32.68 -52.35
N CYS A 19 0.87 33.11 -52.32
CA CYS A 19 1.77 32.88 -51.20
C CYS A 19 1.23 33.49 -49.89
N PHE A 20 0.66 34.70 -49.94
CA PHE A 20 0.05 35.35 -48.79
C PHE A 20 -1.20 34.60 -48.31
N GLY A 21 -2.05 34.13 -49.24
CA GLY A 21 -3.20 33.29 -48.94
C GLY A 21 -2.82 31.97 -48.27
N MET A 22 -1.80 31.28 -48.80
CA MET A 22 -1.25 30.05 -48.21
C MET A 22 -0.65 30.30 -46.83
N TYR A 23 0.05 31.41 -46.62
CA TYR A 23 0.61 31.77 -45.32
C TYR A 23 -0.49 32.04 -44.28
N LYS A 24 -1.54 32.77 -44.66
CA LYS A 24 -2.70 33.01 -43.78
C LYS A 24 -3.46 31.73 -43.46
N PHE A 25 -3.63 30.83 -44.43
CA PHE A 25 -4.22 29.53 -44.20
C PHE A 25 -3.37 28.67 -43.25
N TYR A 26 -2.05 28.67 -43.41
CA TYR A 26 -1.14 27.96 -42.52
C TYR A 26 -1.20 28.49 -41.07
N GLN A 27 -1.22 29.81 -40.87
CA GLN A 27 -1.39 30.41 -39.54
C GLN A 27 -2.72 30.00 -38.91
N ALA A 28 -3.83 30.12 -39.63
CA ALA A 28 -5.14 29.74 -39.13
C ALA A 28 -5.23 28.24 -38.79
N HIS A 29 -4.57 27.37 -39.57
CA HIS A 29 -4.50 25.95 -39.28
C HIS A 29 -3.71 25.66 -37.99
N GLN A 30 -2.57 26.35 -37.79
CA GLN A 30 -1.77 26.20 -36.57
C GLN A 30 -2.54 26.65 -35.31
N GLU A 31 -3.21 27.81 -35.37
CA GLU A 31 -4.06 28.30 -34.28
C GLU A 31 -5.19 27.32 -33.96
N PHE A 32 -5.85 26.76 -34.97
CA PHE A 32 -6.90 25.76 -34.79
C PHE A 32 -6.39 24.47 -34.12
N GLN A 33 -5.19 24.00 -34.49
CA GLN A 33 -4.58 22.83 -33.86
C GLN A 33 -4.23 23.09 -32.38
N MET A 34 -3.67 24.27 -32.07
CA MET A 34 -3.33 24.66 -30.70
C MET A 34 -4.57 24.71 -29.79
N VAL A 35 -5.67 25.32 -30.25
CA VAL A 35 -6.93 25.38 -29.49
C VAL A 35 -7.50 23.98 -29.22
N ASN A 36 -7.41 23.07 -30.19
CA ASN A 36 -7.88 21.69 -30.00
C ASN A 36 -7.00 20.91 -29.01
N LEU A 37 -5.69 21.13 -29.03
CA LEU A 37 -4.75 20.51 -28.09
C LEU A 37 -5.01 20.99 -26.66
N GLU A 38 -5.17 22.30 -26.44
CA GLU A 38 -5.49 22.86 -25.12
C GLU A 38 -6.82 22.33 -24.58
N LYS A 39 -7.83 22.22 -25.46
CA LYS A 39 -9.12 21.63 -25.09
C LYS A 39 -8.99 20.16 -24.70
N ALA A 40 -8.27 19.36 -25.47
CA ALA A 40 -8.04 17.94 -25.18
C ALA A 40 -7.26 17.74 -23.87
N GLU A 41 -6.27 18.60 -23.58
CA GLU A 41 -5.52 18.55 -22.34
C GLU A 41 -6.39 18.94 -21.13
N SER A 42 -7.22 19.96 -21.27
CA SER A 42 -8.20 20.34 -20.24
C SER A 42 -9.21 19.23 -19.95
N GLU A 43 -9.71 18.54 -20.98
CA GLU A 43 -10.62 17.40 -20.83
C GLU A 43 -9.93 16.22 -20.14
N ARG A 44 -8.67 15.93 -20.49
CA ARG A 44 -7.87 14.89 -19.82
C ARG A 44 -7.67 15.18 -18.34
N ILE A 45 -7.28 16.41 -17.99
CA ILE A 45 -7.08 16.82 -16.58
C ILE A 45 -8.39 16.73 -15.80
N ALA A 46 -9.52 17.12 -16.41
CA ALA A 46 -10.84 16.97 -15.79
C ALA A 46 -11.17 15.49 -15.55
N GLN A 47 -10.89 14.61 -16.51
CA GLN A 47 -11.12 13.18 -16.39
C GLN A 47 -10.25 12.54 -15.30
N GLU A 48 -8.96 12.86 -15.24
CA GLU A 48 -8.04 12.38 -14.20
C GLU A 48 -8.50 12.81 -12.80
N LYS A 49 -8.96 14.06 -12.64
CA LYS A 49 -9.54 14.53 -11.37
C LYS A 49 -10.80 13.75 -10.99
N ILE A 50 -11.71 13.52 -11.95
CA ILE A 50 -12.93 12.74 -11.72
C ILE A 50 -12.59 11.31 -11.30
N THR A 51 -11.62 10.67 -11.93
CA THR A 51 -11.16 9.32 -11.57
C THR A 51 -10.61 9.30 -10.14
N ALA A 52 -9.70 10.21 -9.81
CA ALA A 52 -9.13 10.29 -8.46
C ALA A 52 -10.19 10.60 -7.37
N LEU A 53 -11.21 11.41 -7.70
CA LEU A 53 -12.35 11.66 -6.81
C LEU A 53 -13.19 10.39 -6.61
N LYS A 54 -13.46 9.63 -7.67
CA LYS A 54 -14.20 8.36 -7.59
C LYS A 54 -13.45 7.31 -6.78
N GLU A 55 -12.14 7.20 -6.94
CA GLU A 55 -11.30 6.29 -6.14
C GLU A 55 -11.34 6.66 -4.66
N LYS A 56 -11.20 7.95 -4.33
CA LYS A 56 -11.34 8.42 -2.93
C LYS A 56 -12.72 8.17 -2.35
N LEU A 57 -13.78 8.41 -3.12
CA LEU A 57 -15.17 8.11 -2.73
C LEU A 57 -15.36 6.62 -2.48
N ALA A 58 -14.82 5.75 -3.34
CA ALA A 58 -14.88 4.31 -3.15
C ALA A 58 -14.08 3.86 -1.90
N GLU A 59 -12.90 4.42 -1.66
CA GLU A 59 -12.13 4.17 -0.44
C GLU A 59 -12.89 4.62 0.83
N GLU A 60 -13.54 5.78 0.79
CA GLU A 60 -14.37 6.28 1.89
C GLU A 60 -15.62 5.43 2.11
N GLU A 61 -16.30 5.00 1.04
CA GLU A 61 -17.46 4.08 1.12
C GLU A 61 -17.06 2.72 1.69
N ILE A 62 -15.95 2.14 1.24
CA ILE A 62 -15.41 0.88 1.78
C ILE A 62 -15.03 1.04 3.26
N LYS A 63 -14.38 2.15 3.61
CA LYS A 63 -14.01 2.47 4.99
C LYS A 63 -15.25 2.65 5.87
N ASN A 64 -16.27 3.34 5.40
CA ASN A 64 -17.51 3.55 6.13
C ASN A 64 -18.29 2.23 6.27
N ALA A 65 -18.37 1.42 5.22
CA ALA A 65 -18.98 0.09 5.28
C ALA A 65 -18.23 -0.87 6.23
N PHE A 66 -16.91 -0.71 6.36
CA PHE A 66 -16.09 -1.45 7.33
C PHE A 66 -16.26 -0.93 8.77
N LEU A 67 -16.51 0.36 8.95
CA LEU A 67 -16.76 1.00 10.25
C LEU A 67 -18.19 0.80 10.77
N GLU A 68 -19.17 0.62 9.88
CA GLU A 68 -20.58 0.41 10.23
C GLU A 68 -20.92 -1.01 10.67
N LYS A 69 -20.09 -2.01 10.35
CA LYS A 69 -20.21 -3.32 11.01
C LYS A 69 -19.74 -3.16 12.45
N GLU A 70 -20.66 -3.27 13.41
CA GLU A 70 -20.30 -3.44 14.83
C GLU A 70 -19.34 -4.63 14.94
N LYS A 71 -18.05 -4.34 15.02
CA LYS A 71 -17.05 -5.35 15.31
C LYS A 71 -17.33 -5.84 16.72
N PRO A 72 -17.52 -7.14 16.93
CA PRO A 72 -17.79 -7.65 18.26
C PRO A 72 -16.65 -7.24 19.18
N ASP A 73 -16.99 -6.81 20.41
CA ASP A 73 -16.00 -6.38 21.39
C ASP A 73 -14.88 -7.42 21.50
N PRO A 74 -13.60 -7.03 21.33
CA PRO A 74 -12.46 -7.94 21.45
C PRO A 74 -12.48 -8.76 22.73
N PHE A 75 -12.98 -8.18 23.82
CA PHE A 75 -13.13 -8.91 25.09
C PHE A 75 -14.25 -9.93 25.02
N GLU A 76 -15.38 -9.66 24.35
CA GLU A 76 -16.43 -10.65 24.11
C GLU A 76 -15.99 -11.73 23.09
N ILE A 77 -15.20 -11.39 22.07
CA ILE A 77 -14.55 -12.38 21.19
C ILE A 77 -13.60 -13.26 22.00
N ALA A 78 -12.68 -12.65 22.77
CA ALA A 78 -11.72 -13.37 23.60
C ALA A 78 -12.41 -14.21 24.69
N LYS A 79 -13.55 -13.75 25.22
CA LYS A 79 -14.38 -14.47 26.19
C LYS A 79 -15.14 -15.61 25.54
N ARG A 80 -15.59 -15.47 24.28
CA ARG A 80 -16.18 -16.55 23.46
C ARG A 80 -15.13 -17.61 23.13
N PHE A 81 -13.91 -17.21 22.75
CA PHE A 81 -12.76 -18.09 22.58
C PHE A 81 -12.35 -18.79 23.88
N ASN A 82 -12.38 -18.10 25.02
CA ASN A 82 -12.08 -18.70 26.32
C ASN A 82 -13.21 -19.60 26.86
N LYS A 83 -14.45 -19.46 26.37
CA LYS A 83 -15.59 -20.29 26.79
C LYS A 83 -15.58 -21.68 26.14
N GLU A 84 -14.99 -21.79 24.96
CA GLU A 84 -14.60 -23.07 24.35
C GLU A 84 -13.18 -23.44 24.82
N TYR A 85 -13.08 -24.02 26.02
CA TYR A 85 -11.80 -24.51 26.58
C TYR A 85 -11.03 -25.43 25.60
N ASP A 86 -11.73 -26.08 24.67
CA ASP A 86 -11.18 -26.97 23.65
C ASP A 86 -10.34 -26.22 22.60
N THR A 87 -10.75 -25.01 22.22
CA THR A 87 -10.08 -24.22 21.18
C THR A 87 -8.75 -23.68 21.66
N ARG A 88 -8.68 -23.19 22.91
CA ARG A 88 -7.40 -22.75 23.51
C ARG A 88 -6.45 -23.92 23.73
N LYS A 89 -6.94 -25.07 24.21
CA LYS A 89 -6.10 -26.27 24.39
C LYS A 89 -5.54 -26.74 23.05
N LYS A 90 -6.39 -26.79 22.01
CA LYS A 90 -6.00 -27.15 20.65
C LYS A 90 -5.00 -26.17 20.04
N VAL A 91 -5.19 -24.86 20.20
CA VAL A 91 -4.22 -23.86 19.73
C VAL A 91 -2.89 -23.99 20.48
N LEU A 92 -2.93 -24.20 21.80
CA LEU A 92 -1.72 -24.45 22.58
C LEU A 92 -0.99 -25.70 22.09
N GLU A 93 -1.71 -26.81 21.87
CA GLU A 93 -1.16 -28.05 21.31
C GLU A 93 -0.57 -27.84 19.90
N LEU A 94 -1.22 -27.04 19.05
CA LEU A 94 -0.70 -26.69 17.72
C LEU A 94 0.54 -25.81 17.80
N SER A 95 0.64 -24.96 18.82
CA SER A 95 1.78 -24.04 19.03
C SER A 95 2.96 -24.63 19.83
N ASP A 96 2.78 -25.77 20.50
CA ASP A 96 3.73 -26.28 21.52
C ASP A 96 5.05 -26.81 20.94
N ASP A 97 5.08 -27.21 19.66
CA ASP A 97 6.28 -27.69 18.95
C ASP A 97 6.54 -26.94 17.64
N ILE A 98 6.37 -25.62 17.68
CA ILE A 98 6.63 -24.76 16.52
C ILE A 98 8.13 -24.49 16.35
N LYS A 99 8.66 -24.89 15.19
CA LYS A 99 10.04 -24.67 14.73
C LYS A 99 10.00 -23.75 13.53
N GLY A 100 10.02 -22.44 13.82
CA GLY A 100 9.83 -21.38 12.84
C GLY A 100 11.12 -20.86 12.20
N VAL A 101 11.05 -20.53 10.91
CA VAL A 101 12.05 -19.71 10.21
C VAL A 101 11.50 -18.31 9.95
N TYR A 102 12.35 -17.28 10.12
CA TYR A 102 11.94 -15.88 10.02
C TYR A 102 12.12 -15.32 8.60
N VAL A 103 11.15 -14.52 8.15
CA VAL A 103 11.10 -13.84 6.85
C VAL A 103 10.72 -12.38 7.04
N THR A 104 11.52 -11.50 6.43
CA THR A 104 11.26 -10.06 6.49
C THR A 104 10.07 -9.67 5.62
N LYS A 105 9.43 -8.57 6.00
CA LYS A 105 8.25 -8.00 5.31
C LYS A 105 8.52 -7.80 3.81
N HIS A 106 9.70 -7.29 3.47
CA HIS A 106 10.07 -6.99 2.09
C HIS A 106 10.17 -8.25 1.21
N ILE A 107 10.77 -9.32 1.73
CA ILE A 107 10.90 -10.58 0.98
C ILE A 107 9.52 -11.22 0.79
N ALA A 108 8.73 -11.29 1.85
CA ALA A 108 7.42 -11.94 1.80
C ALA A 108 6.43 -11.18 0.89
N ASN A 109 6.45 -9.84 0.91
CA ASN A 109 5.56 -9.02 0.08
C ASN A 109 6.00 -8.91 -1.39
N ALA A 110 7.27 -9.16 -1.71
CA ALA A 110 7.77 -9.15 -3.09
C ALA A 110 7.37 -10.41 -3.88
N GLY A 111 7.18 -11.55 -3.20
CA GLY A 111 6.65 -12.77 -3.79
C GLY A 111 7.63 -13.62 -4.59
N PHE A 112 7.11 -14.71 -5.16
CA PHE A 112 7.90 -15.69 -5.91
C PHE A 112 8.40 -15.18 -7.27
N GLN A 113 7.73 -14.17 -7.83
CA GLN A 113 8.03 -13.61 -9.13
C GLN A 113 9.24 -12.64 -9.08
N ASP A 114 9.58 -12.12 -7.90
CA ASP A 114 10.79 -11.34 -7.72
C ASP A 114 12.05 -12.21 -7.79
N LEU A 115 13.08 -11.74 -8.48
CA LEU A 115 14.29 -12.52 -8.76
C LEU A 115 15.04 -12.92 -7.47
N TYR A 116 15.13 -12.02 -6.50
CA TYR A 116 15.88 -12.25 -5.28
C TYR A 116 14.98 -12.86 -4.20
N ALA A 117 13.85 -12.23 -3.91
CA ALA A 117 12.90 -12.70 -2.90
C ALA A 117 12.33 -14.07 -3.28
N GLY A 118 12.03 -14.31 -4.56
CA GLY A 118 11.56 -15.60 -5.03
C GLY A 118 12.57 -16.71 -4.78
N LYS A 119 13.87 -16.48 -4.98
CA LYS A 119 14.90 -17.46 -4.64
C LYS A 119 14.92 -17.75 -3.13
N VAL A 120 14.88 -16.71 -2.29
CA VAL A 120 14.87 -16.87 -0.83
C VAL A 120 13.63 -17.65 -0.37
N LEU A 121 12.45 -17.34 -0.91
CA LEU A 121 11.21 -18.04 -0.58
C LEU A 121 11.23 -19.51 -1.01
N GLN A 122 11.83 -19.83 -2.16
CA GLN A 122 12.02 -21.22 -2.58
C GLN A 122 12.99 -21.98 -1.67
N ASP A 123 14.09 -21.35 -1.26
CA ASP A 123 15.05 -21.94 -0.32
C ASP A 123 14.37 -22.21 1.04
N ILE A 124 13.49 -21.30 1.50
CA ILE A 124 12.70 -21.48 2.72
C ILE A 124 11.72 -22.65 2.59
N LYS A 125 10.95 -22.71 1.49
CA LYS A 125 10.03 -23.85 1.24
C LYS A 125 10.80 -25.18 1.24
N LYS A 126 11.99 -25.20 0.64
CA LYS A 126 12.86 -26.37 0.65
C LYS A 126 13.29 -26.75 2.06
N LEU A 127 13.75 -25.80 2.87
CA LEU A 127 14.13 -26.05 4.26
C LEU A 127 12.97 -26.62 5.06
N VAL A 128 11.78 -26.02 4.97
CA VAL A 128 10.58 -26.51 5.66
C VAL A 128 10.22 -27.94 5.23
N LYS A 129 10.40 -28.28 3.96
CA LYS A 129 10.13 -29.62 3.45
C LYS A 129 11.17 -30.68 3.86
N GLU A 130 12.43 -30.28 3.99
CA GLU A 130 13.57 -31.21 4.16
C GLU A 130 14.05 -31.33 5.61
N THR A 131 13.47 -30.54 6.53
CA THR A 131 13.88 -30.48 7.94
C THR A 131 12.67 -30.62 8.87
N GLU A 132 12.91 -30.52 10.18
CA GLU A 132 11.87 -30.48 11.20
C GLU A 132 11.15 -29.13 11.33
N LEU A 133 11.54 -28.12 10.54
CA LEU A 133 10.85 -26.83 10.50
C LEU A 133 9.40 -27.03 10.05
N ASN A 134 8.47 -26.41 10.76
CA ASN A 134 7.03 -26.54 10.51
C ASN A 134 6.29 -25.20 10.55
N ALA A 135 7.02 -24.09 10.65
CA ALA A 135 6.43 -22.77 10.65
C ALA A 135 7.28 -21.71 9.96
N VAL A 136 6.64 -20.61 9.57
CA VAL A 136 7.28 -19.42 9.05
C VAL A 136 6.76 -18.19 9.80
N VAL A 137 7.68 -17.40 10.34
CA VAL A 137 7.39 -16.11 10.97
C VAL A 137 7.61 -15.01 9.94
N ILE A 138 6.56 -14.27 9.59
CA ILE A 138 6.59 -13.24 8.56
C ILE A 138 6.28 -11.88 9.18
N ASP A 139 7.14 -10.90 8.96
CA ASP A 139 6.79 -9.54 9.34
C ASP A 139 5.65 -8.99 8.49
N VAL A 140 4.61 -8.50 9.15
CA VAL A 140 3.51 -7.77 8.52
C VAL A 140 3.53 -6.30 8.89
N LYS A 141 4.14 -5.96 10.03
CA LYS A 141 4.28 -4.58 10.51
C LYS A 141 5.64 -4.36 11.14
N GLU A 142 6.34 -3.34 10.66
CA GLU A 142 7.60 -2.86 11.23
C GLU A 142 7.57 -1.35 11.48
N VAL A 143 8.73 -0.76 11.78
CA VAL A 143 8.89 0.68 12.04
C VAL A 143 8.45 1.55 10.85
N ASP A 144 8.57 1.04 9.63
CA ASP A 144 8.17 1.71 8.39
C ASP A 144 6.70 1.47 8.02
N GLY A 145 5.97 0.65 8.80
CA GLY A 145 4.52 0.50 8.70
C GLY A 145 4.05 -0.91 8.36
N PHE A 146 2.75 -1.00 8.15
CA PHE A 146 1.99 -2.23 7.88
C PHE A 146 1.87 -2.49 6.38
N GLN A 147 2.02 -3.75 5.95
CA GLN A 147 1.88 -4.13 4.55
C GLN A 147 1.38 -5.56 4.41
N LEU A 148 0.36 -5.75 3.57
CA LEU A 148 -0.15 -7.02 3.09
C LEU A 148 -0.33 -6.91 1.57
N SER A 149 0.35 -7.75 0.78
CA SER A 149 0.26 -7.76 -0.69
C SER A 149 -0.35 -9.05 -1.22
N ASP A 150 -0.86 -9.04 -2.46
CA ASP A 150 -1.36 -10.26 -3.11
C ASP A 150 -0.30 -11.37 -3.17
N SER A 151 0.96 -10.99 -3.38
CA SER A 151 2.10 -11.92 -3.34
C SER A 151 2.31 -12.58 -1.97
N LEU A 152 2.06 -11.83 -0.88
CA LEU A 152 2.06 -12.41 0.47
C LEU A 152 0.89 -13.39 0.63
N GLN A 153 -0.29 -13.07 0.10
CA GLN A 153 -1.43 -13.99 0.13
C GLN A 153 -1.12 -15.29 -0.63
N GLU A 154 -0.48 -15.20 -1.80
CA GLU A 154 -0.01 -16.36 -2.56
C GLU A 154 0.97 -17.21 -1.73
N LEU A 155 1.93 -16.57 -1.05
CA LEU A 155 2.89 -17.24 -0.18
C LEU A 155 2.20 -17.99 0.97
N ILE A 156 1.27 -17.35 1.68
CA ILE A 156 0.52 -17.98 2.78
C ILE A 156 -0.23 -19.21 2.27
N ASN A 157 -0.94 -19.08 1.16
CA ASN A 157 -1.68 -20.19 0.55
C ASN A 157 -0.76 -21.36 0.18
N GLU A 158 0.45 -21.09 -0.30
CA GLU A 158 1.45 -22.12 -0.61
C GLU A 158 2.01 -22.80 0.63
N LEU A 159 2.22 -22.08 1.73
CA LEU A 159 2.67 -22.62 3.01
C LEU A 159 1.58 -23.51 3.64
N HIS A 160 0.33 -23.07 3.60
CA HIS A 160 -0.80 -23.84 4.11
C HIS A 160 -1.05 -25.15 3.37
N LYS A 161 -0.83 -25.19 2.04
CA LYS A 161 -0.89 -26.45 1.26
C LYS A 161 0.08 -27.52 1.77
N GLU A 162 1.20 -27.09 2.35
CA GLU A 162 2.23 -27.96 2.91
C GLU A 162 2.07 -28.14 4.44
N ASN A 163 0.93 -27.70 5.02
CA ASN A 163 0.63 -27.71 6.46
C ASN A 163 1.64 -26.94 7.32
N VAL A 164 2.18 -25.85 6.79
CA VAL A 164 3.13 -25.00 7.50
C VAL A 164 2.39 -23.90 8.27
N TRP A 165 2.70 -23.75 9.56
CA TRP A 165 2.09 -22.73 10.42
C TRP A 165 2.64 -21.34 10.10
N VAL A 166 1.78 -20.35 9.88
CA VAL A 166 2.20 -19.01 9.48
C VAL A 166 1.92 -17.99 10.58
N ILE A 167 3.00 -17.41 11.10
CA ILE A 167 2.97 -16.46 12.22
C ILE A 167 3.21 -15.05 11.69
N ALA A 168 2.27 -14.14 11.90
CA ALA A 168 2.44 -12.72 11.62
C ALA A 168 3.22 -12.05 12.75
N ARG A 169 4.46 -11.66 12.49
CA ARG A 169 5.20 -10.79 13.42
C ARG A 169 4.78 -9.33 13.23
N PHE A 170 4.43 -8.71 14.35
CA PHE A 170 3.77 -7.42 14.40
C PHE A 170 4.43 -6.49 15.42
N THR A 171 5.21 -5.51 14.95
CA THR A 171 5.78 -4.47 15.83
C THR A 171 4.68 -3.51 16.30
N ALA A 172 4.34 -3.58 17.59
CA ALA A 172 3.22 -2.85 18.17
C ALA A 172 3.48 -1.34 18.25
N PHE A 173 4.33 -0.89 19.18
CA PHE A 173 4.43 0.54 19.51
C PHE A 173 5.60 1.28 18.84
N ARG A 174 6.66 0.58 18.41
CA ARG A 174 7.74 1.22 17.64
C ARG A 174 7.33 1.37 16.17
N ASP A 175 6.86 2.54 15.80
CA ASP A 175 6.26 2.83 14.50
C ASP A 175 6.63 4.26 14.11
N SER A 176 7.03 4.49 12.87
CA SER A 176 7.30 5.83 12.33
C SER A 176 6.50 6.10 11.05
N ALA A 177 5.56 5.22 10.70
CA ALA A 177 4.86 5.21 9.42
C ALA A 177 3.81 6.34 9.31
N LEU A 178 3.13 6.66 10.42
CA LEU A 178 2.03 7.61 10.45
C LEU A 178 2.40 8.96 11.08
N VAL A 179 3.68 9.24 11.31
CA VAL A 179 4.15 10.44 12.03
C VAL A 179 3.64 11.74 11.40
N LYS A 180 3.56 11.79 10.07
CA LYS A 180 3.09 12.98 9.34
C LYS A 180 1.57 13.07 9.30
N GLN A 181 0.89 11.94 9.12
CA GLN A 181 -0.55 11.87 8.90
C GLN A 181 -1.32 11.92 10.22
N ARG A 182 -0.76 11.35 11.29
CA ARG A 182 -1.40 11.14 12.59
C ARG A 182 -0.44 11.39 13.77
N PRO A 183 0.18 12.58 13.88
CA PRO A 183 1.13 12.90 14.95
C PRO A 183 0.52 12.81 16.36
N GLU A 184 -0.80 12.87 16.50
CA GLU A 184 -1.52 12.73 17.76
C GLU A 184 -1.42 11.35 18.40
N LEU A 185 -1.08 10.31 17.63
CA LEU A 185 -0.94 8.94 18.12
C LEU A 185 0.39 8.67 18.84
N TYR A 186 1.35 9.59 18.72
CA TYR A 186 2.72 9.38 19.13
C TYR A 186 3.03 9.96 20.51
N LEU A 187 3.98 9.33 21.20
CA LEU A 187 4.54 9.85 22.44
C LEU A 187 5.13 11.25 22.22
N LYS A 188 4.98 12.11 23.22
CA LYS A 188 5.48 13.49 23.22
C LYS A 188 6.42 13.70 24.39
N LYS A 189 7.41 14.56 24.19
CA LYS A 189 8.26 15.14 25.22
C LYS A 189 7.48 16.20 25.99
N GLU A 190 7.99 16.61 27.15
CA GLU A 190 7.36 17.66 27.97
C GLU A 190 7.17 18.98 27.21
N ASN A 191 8.07 19.30 26.28
CA ASN A 191 7.98 20.49 25.43
C ASN A 191 6.98 20.37 24.27
N GLY A 192 6.21 19.28 24.20
CA GLY A 192 5.19 19.03 23.18
C GLY A 192 5.71 18.46 21.85
N ASN A 193 7.03 18.40 21.65
CA ASN A 193 7.61 17.75 20.47
C ASN A 193 7.45 16.23 20.55
N LEU A 194 7.41 15.57 19.39
CA LEU A 194 7.35 14.11 19.35
C LEU A 194 8.61 13.49 19.98
N TRP A 195 8.39 12.40 20.70
CA TRP A 195 9.45 11.59 21.29
C TRP A 195 10.07 10.68 20.22
N GLN A 196 11.39 10.52 20.27
CA GLN A 196 12.16 9.65 19.39
C GLN A 196 13.17 8.86 20.22
N ASP A 197 13.43 7.62 19.83
CA ASP A 197 14.52 6.84 20.41
C ASP A 197 15.89 7.28 19.89
N GLU A 198 16.96 6.67 20.42
CA GLU A 198 18.34 6.99 20.02
C GLU A 198 18.60 6.76 18.53
N LYS A 199 17.81 5.92 17.86
CA LYS A 199 17.90 5.65 16.42
C LYS A 199 17.04 6.61 15.59
N GLY A 200 16.34 7.53 16.23
CA GLY A 200 15.47 8.51 15.58
C GLY A 200 14.08 7.98 15.23
N TYR A 201 13.71 6.78 15.70
CA TYR A 201 12.38 6.25 15.45
C TYR A 201 11.36 6.81 16.43
N TYR A 202 10.16 7.03 15.93
CA TYR A 202 9.01 7.44 16.72
C TYR A 202 8.31 6.23 17.32
N TRP A 203 7.51 6.50 18.34
CA TRP A 203 6.79 5.50 19.10
C TRP A 203 5.35 5.94 19.34
N LEU A 204 4.41 5.07 19.00
CA LEU A 204 3.01 5.24 19.35
C LEU A 204 2.86 5.20 20.86
N ASP A 205 1.92 5.96 21.40
CA ASP A 205 1.64 5.98 22.84
C ASP A 205 0.93 4.68 23.28
N PRO A 206 1.57 3.79 24.06
CA PRO A 206 0.94 2.56 24.54
C PRO A 206 -0.27 2.79 25.46
N ALA A 207 -0.33 3.95 26.12
CA ALA A 207 -1.45 4.31 27.01
C ALA A 207 -2.66 4.86 26.24
N SER A 208 -2.51 5.19 24.95
CA SER A 208 -3.58 5.74 24.14
C SER A 208 -4.56 4.65 23.68
N SER A 209 -5.81 4.74 24.11
CA SER A 209 -6.89 3.87 23.63
C SER A 209 -7.11 3.97 22.11
N GLN A 210 -6.79 5.12 21.51
CA GLN A 210 -6.85 5.31 20.06
C GLN A 210 -5.76 4.51 19.34
N VAL A 211 -4.56 4.44 19.90
CA VAL A 211 -3.47 3.58 19.41
C VAL A 211 -3.86 2.11 19.56
N GLN A 212 -4.37 1.71 20.72
CA GLN A 212 -4.80 0.34 20.97
C GLN A 212 -5.87 -0.11 19.96
N LYS A 213 -6.88 0.74 19.70
CA LYS A 213 -7.90 0.48 18.68
C LYS A 213 -7.29 0.36 17.28
N TYR A 214 -6.35 1.25 16.92
CA TYR A 214 -5.65 1.18 15.64
C TYR A 214 -4.89 -0.15 15.46
N LEU A 215 -4.11 -0.58 16.46
CA LEU A 215 -3.35 -1.84 16.37
C LEU A 215 -4.29 -3.05 16.28
N LEU A 216 -5.39 -3.03 17.02
CA LEU A 216 -6.43 -4.06 16.96
C LEU A 216 -7.09 -4.13 15.58
N ASP A 217 -7.41 -2.99 14.96
CA ASP A 217 -7.97 -2.93 13.61
C ASP A 217 -7.02 -3.54 12.57
N LEU A 218 -5.71 -3.42 12.77
CA LEU A 218 -4.71 -4.12 11.94
C LEU A 218 -4.64 -5.61 12.24
N CYS A 219 -4.77 -6.02 13.51
CA CYS A 219 -4.80 -7.43 13.88
C CYS A 219 -5.97 -8.17 13.23
N TYR A 220 -7.16 -7.54 13.15
CA TYR A 220 -8.28 -8.12 12.41
C TYR A 220 -7.97 -8.32 10.93
N GLN A 221 -7.30 -7.34 10.29
CA GLN A 221 -6.88 -7.50 8.90
C GLN A 221 -5.91 -8.67 8.73
N VAL A 222 -4.96 -8.85 9.65
CA VAL A 222 -4.01 -9.98 9.64
C VAL A 222 -4.72 -11.32 9.80
N ILE A 223 -5.71 -11.41 10.70
CA ILE A 223 -6.51 -12.62 10.89
C ILE A 223 -7.31 -12.93 9.62
N ASP A 224 -8.01 -11.93 9.06
CA ASP A 224 -8.82 -12.09 7.85
C ASP A 224 -7.96 -12.44 6.63
N PHE A 225 -6.68 -12.06 6.63
CA PHE A 225 -5.71 -12.39 5.58
C PHE A 225 -5.23 -13.86 5.64
N GLY A 226 -5.53 -14.57 6.72
CA GLY A 226 -5.26 -16.00 6.87
C GLY A 226 -3.98 -16.35 7.62
N PHE A 227 -3.48 -15.47 8.48
CA PHE A 227 -2.41 -15.86 9.41
C PHE A 227 -2.96 -16.73 10.56
N ASP A 228 -2.19 -17.74 10.98
CA ASP A 228 -2.59 -18.68 12.03
C ASP A 228 -2.36 -18.11 13.43
N GLU A 229 -1.38 -17.21 13.57
CA GLU A 229 -0.97 -16.62 14.84
C GLU A 229 -0.43 -15.20 14.65
N ILE A 230 -0.61 -14.35 15.67
CA ILE A 230 0.02 -13.03 15.74
C ILE A 230 1.06 -13.04 16.85
N GLN A 231 2.31 -12.83 16.47
CA GLN A 231 3.42 -12.62 17.40
C GLN A 231 3.70 -11.13 17.53
N PHE A 232 3.34 -10.55 18.67
CA PHE A 232 3.66 -9.15 18.94
C PHE A 232 5.14 -8.96 19.30
N ASP A 233 5.74 -7.92 18.75
CA ASP A 233 7.05 -7.40 19.18
C ASP A 233 6.89 -5.94 19.63
N TYR A 234 7.84 -5.44 20.43
CA TYR A 234 7.84 -4.08 20.97
C TYR A 234 6.56 -3.72 21.75
N VAL A 235 6.03 -4.67 22.54
CA VAL A 235 4.89 -4.46 23.47
C VAL A 235 5.38 -3.83 24.77
N ARG A 236 5.86 -2.58 24.68
CA ARG A 236 6.43 -1.85 25.82
C ARG A 236 6.44 -0.35 25.54
N PHE A 237 6.69 0.42 26.60
CA PHE A 237 7.16 1.79 26.44
C PHE A 237 8.61 1.79 25.93
N PRO A 238 9.02 2.86 25.21
CA PRO A 238 10.42 3.06 24.93
C PRO A 238 11.23 3.23 26.22
N ALA A 239 12.51 2.85 26.15
CA ALA A 239 13.49 3.06 27.21
C ALA A 239 14.41 4.22 26.83
#